data_AF-Q7NUV7-F1
#
_entry.id   AF-Q7NUV7-F1
#
_cell.length_a   1.000
_cell.length_b   1.000
_cell.length_c   1.000
_cell.angle_alpha   90.00
_cell.angle_beta   90.00
_cell.angle_gamma   90.00
#
_symmetry.space_group_name_H-M   'P 1'
#
loop_
_entity.id
_entity.type
_entity.pdbx_description
1 polymer ?
#
loop_
_entity_poly.entity_id
_entity_poly.type
_entity_poly.pdbx_seq_one_letter_code
_entity_poly.pdbx_strand_id
1 'polypeptide(L)'
;MINPIDPAARRPQTTVQPSTPPQAKPKPLAATQVLPAQSVLNLAQSELGTDMQELGSIFPVEESCAETLENMSFALGTQARERMRGLSSSADRARPRSMMQRLAKQVSATAPDHLEELRQRVPGIEAVEEVDDLLNSLRQHQFDAGEMALLLAAMLGKDGLSPTRRRRLEEALDRVMDDEDWALQLFSHLEFGAVGKSGLAELRRLYQRAASRQSGLVYWFGQFRQMDDRQRKLKTLIRALAFELSAQGGATDIRLAAVITDLKRVLQFLGMEDHCDRVAKALAIPELDGNRIIEELLEIIQQSWVYPDWLSSRADALMPEEHSRHGYARRMGELVKLLPDDCFEDIDQRETILAAFLEYQEQLADEE
;
A
#
# COMPACT_ATOMS: atom_id res chain seq x y z
N MET A 1 51.32 -14.42 41.36
CA MET A 1 50.81 -14.60 42.73
C MET A 1 51.27 -13.44 43.60
N ILE A 2 50.29 -12.70 44.15
CA ILE A 2 50.30 -11.98 45.44
C ILE A 2 50.93 -10.55 45.51
N ASN A 3 50.02 -9.58 45.70
CA ASN A 3 50.11 -8.21 46.29
C ASN A 3 50.87 -8.17 47.65
N PRO A 4 51.05 -7.04 48.42
CA PRO A 4 50.52 -5.65 48.34
C PRO A 4 51.58 -4.55 48.68
N ILE A 5 51.19 -3.27 48.78
CA ILE A 5 51.38 -2.34 49.94
C ILE A 5 51.11 -0.87 49.50
N ASP A 6 50.26 -0.19 50.26
CA ASP A 6 50.04 1.28 50.42
C ASP A 6 50.37 1.58 51.92
N PRO A 7 50.55 2.81 52.52
CA PRO A 7 49.95 4.12 52.17
C PRO A 7 50.72 5.43 52.60
N ALA A 8 50.08 6.60 52.35
CA ALA A 8 49.87 7.75 53.28
C ALA A 8 50.56 9.15 53.09
N ALA A 9 49.72 10.19 53.39
CA ALA A 9 49.95 11.59 53.85
C ALA A 9 50.07 12.73 52.78
N ARG A 10 49.52 13.97 52.88
CA ARG A 10 48.67 14.78 53.82
C ARG A 10 48.26 16.13 53.10
N ARG A 11 46.98 16.56 53.07
CA ARG A 11 46.27 17.76 53.68
C ARG A 11 46.68 19.22 53.26
N PRO A 12 45.87 20.31 53.48
CA PRO A 12 44.51 20.48 54.08
C PRO A 12 43.50 21.44 53.35
N GLN A 13 42.35 21.67 54.01
CA GLN A 13 41.07 22.33 53.67
C GLN A 13 41.00 23.86 53.88
N THR A 14 40.02 24.53 53.25
CA THR A 14 39.21 25.60 53.89
C THR A 14 37.85 25.82 53.22
N THR A 15 36.81 26.02 54.05
CA THR A 15 35.39 26.22 53.73
C THR A 15 35.00 27.68 54.00
N VAL A 16 34.32 28.41 53.10
CA VAL A 16 33.54 29.63 53.41
C VAL A 16 32.40 29.83 52.38
N GLN A 17 31.15 29.97 52.86
CA GLN A 17 29.97 30.61 52.23
C GLN A 17 29.73 31.99 52.93
N PRO A 18 28.79 32.89 52.55
CA PRO A 18 28.00 33.12 51.31
C PRO A 18 27.96 34.62 50.86
N SER A 19 27.38 34.95 49.70
CA SER A 19 26.60 36.20 49.47
C SER A 19 25.93 36.25 48.08
N THR A 20 24.75 36.87 48.02
CA THR A 20 23.93 37.22 46.84
C THR A 20 23.50 38.69 47.01
N PRO A 21 23.05 39.45 45.98
CA PRO A 21 23.43 39.54 44.56
C PRO A 21 23.82 41.01 44.18
N PRO A 22 24.07 41.35 42.89
CA PRO A 22 22.96 41.93 42.13
C PRO A 22 22.84 41.41 40.69
N GLN A 23 21.60 41.50 40.20
CA GLN A 23 21.11 41.07 38.90
C GLN A 23 21.82 41.79 37.73
N ALA A 24 22.38 41.00 36.81
CA ALA A 24 22.65 41.42 35.44
C ALA A 24 21.89 40.48 34.50
N LYS A 25 21.00 41.04 33.68
CA LYS A 25 20.17 40.31 32.71
C LYS A 25 21.07 39.61 31.67
N PRO A 26 21.03 38.27 31.52
CA PRO A 26 21.60 37.64 30.33
C PRO A 26 20.62 37.77 29.17
N LYS A 27 21.07 38.42 28.08
CA LYS A 27 20.48 38.30 26.75
C LYS A 27 20.36 36.81 26.40
N PRO A 28 19.22 36.32 25.86
CA PRO A 28 19.18 34.98 25.33
C PRO A 28 20.05 34.95 24.06
N LEU A 29 21.20 34.27 24.15
CA LEU A 29 21.89 33.76 22.97
C LEU A 29 20.93 32.74 22.35
N ALA A 30 20.46 33.05 21.15
CA ALA A 30 19.62 32.18 20.36
C ALA A 30 20.26 30.79 20.30
N ALA A 31 19.56 29.79 20.81
CA ALA A 31 19.94 28.41 20.61
C ALA A 31 19.92 28.18 19.09
N THR A 32 21.10 28.00 18.49
CA THR A 32 21.24 27.47 17.15
C THR A 32 20.68 26.06 17.20
N GLN A 33 19.40 25.92 16.86
CA GLN A 33 18.82 24.62 16.56
C GLN A 33 19.59 24.10 15.35
N VAL A 34 20.45 23.12 15.59
CA VAL A 34 21.01 22.27 14.54
C VAL A 34 19.82 21.45 14.04
N LEU A 35 19.19 21.91 12.97
CA LEU A 35 18.20 21.14 12.23
C LEU A 35 18.92 19.89 11.71
N PRO A 36 18.47 18.67 12.02
CA PRO A 36 19.00 17.49 11.34
C PRO A 36 18.74 17.64 9.83
N ALA A 37 19.74 17.25 9.03
CA ALA A 37 19.59 17.12 7.58
C ALA A 37 18.33 16.32 7.27
N GLN A 38 17.57 16.80 6.28
CA GLN A 38 16.26 16.33 5.79
C GLN A 38 15.65 15.15 6.59
N SER A 39 14.63 15.45 7.39
CA SER A 39 13.75 14.43 7.99
C SER A 39 13.36 13.39 6.92
N VAL A 40 13.65 12.11 7.17
CA VAL A 40 13.28 10.96 6.32
C VAL A 40 11.79 10.95 5.97
N LEU A 41 10.97 11.60 6.80
CA LEU A 41 9.55 11.82 6.58
C LEU A 41 9.25 12.80 5.43
N ASN A 42 10.09 13.83 5.24
CA ASN A 42 9.97 14.75 4.10
C ASN A 42 10.41 14.07 2.79
N LEU A 43 11.35 13.12 2.86
CA LEU A 43 11.76 12.29 1.72
C LEU A 43 10.62 11.34 1.32
N ALA A 44 10.02 10.62 2.29
CA ALA A 44 8.85 9.80 2.02
C ALA A 44 7.65 10.62 1.49
N GLN A 45 7.48 11.87 1.94
CA GLN A 45 6.44 12.78 1.45
C GLN A 45 6.74 13.36 0.07
N SER A 46 8.01 13.56 -0.31
CA SER A 46 8.38 13.98 -1.65
C SER A 46 8.23 12.84 -2.66
N GLU A 47 8.65 11.63 -2.32
CA GLU A 47 8.47 10.44 -3.18
C GLU A 47 6.98 10.09 -3.35
N LEU A 48 6.16 10.20 -2.29
CA LEU A 48 4.72 9.92 -2.38
C LEU A 48 3.90 11.04 -3.03
N GLY A 49 4.42 12.28 -3.03
CA GLY A 49 3.68 13.47 -3.43
C GLY A 49 3.94 13.94 -4.86
N THR A 50 5.11 13.64 -5.43
CA THR A 50 5.55 14.23 -6.71
C THR A 50 5.09 13.43 -7.94
N ASP A 51 4.86 12.11 -7.82
CA ASP A 51 4.58 11.23 -8.97
C ASP A 51 3.10 10.82 -9.14
N MET A 52 2.23 11.16 -8.19
CA MET A 52 0.82 10.72 -8.20
C MET A 52 -0.08 11.49 -9.18
N GLN A 53 0.38 12.61 -9.72
CA GLN A 53 -0.34 13.41 -10.71
C GLN A 53 0.00 12.98 -12.16
N GLU A 54 1.16 12.37 -12.40
CA GLU A 54 1.58 11.87 -13.71
C GLU A 54 0.99 10.49 -14.04
N LEU A 55 0.69 9.69 -13.01
CA LEU A 55 0.01 8.39 -13.15
C LEU A 55 -1.38 8.48 -13.79
N GLY A 56 -2.03 9.65 -13.71
CA GLY A 56 -3.32 9.92 -14.35
C GLY A 56 -3.24 10.18 -15.85
N SER A 57 -2.04 10.32 -16.43
CA SER A 57 -1.85 10.65 -17.85
C SER A 57 -1.64 9.43 -18.76
N ILE A 58 -1.23 8.28 -18.20
CA ILE A 58 -0.84 7.10 -19.00
C ILE A 58 -1.98 6.08 -19.13
N PHE A 59 -2.94 6.08 -18.20
CA PHE A 59 -4.14 5.24 -18.27
C PHE A 59 -5.36 6.08 -17.88
N PRO A 60 -6.53 5.95 -18.55
CA PRO A 60 -7.76 6.54 -18.07
C PRO A 60 -8.19 5.77 -16.82
N VAL A 61 -7.58 6.14 -15.71
CA VAL A 61 -7.99 5.75 -14.37
C VAL A 61 -9.35 6.39 -14.18
N GLU A 62 -10.40 5.58 -14.03
CA GLU A 62 -11.71 6.09 -13.62
C GLU A 62 -11.52 7.06 -12.44
N GLU A 63 -12.10 8.26 -12.54
CA GLU A 63 -11.98 9.39 -11.61
C GLU A 63 -12.09 9.00 -10.11
N SER A 64 -12.77 7.89 -9.82
CA SER A 64 -12.88 7.29 -8.49
C SER A 64 -11.54 6.99 -7.79
N CYS A 65 -10.52 6.57 -8.53
CA CYS A 65 -9.22 6.21 -7.95
C CYS A 65 -8.36 7.45 -7.67
N ALA A 66 -8.36 8.45 -8.55
CA ALA A 66 -7.53 9.66 -8.40
C ALA A 66 -7.94 10.49 -7.17
N GLU A 67 -9.24 10.62 -6.90
CA GLU A 67 -9.75 11.39 -5.76
C GLU A 67 -9.51 10.68 -4.42
N THR A 68 -9.61 9.34 -4.38
CA THR A 68 -9.29 8.54 -3.19
C THR A 68 -7.80 8.67 -2.83
N LEU A 69 -6.94 8.86 -3.84
CA LEU A 69 -5.49 9.03 -3.70
C LEU A 69 -5.09 10.45 -3.26
N GLU A 70 -5.73 11.50 -3.77
CA GLU A 70 -5.50 12.88 -3.32
C GLU A 70 -5.84 13.07 -1.82
N ASN A 71 -6.86 12.34 -1.35
CA ASN A 71 -7.21 12.27 0.07
C ASN A 71 -6.14 11.59 0.95
N MET A 72 -5.29 10.71 0.41
CA MET A 72 -4.16 10.08 1.13
C MET A 72 -3.04 11.09 1.40
N SER A 73 -2.73 11.93 0.42
CA SER A 73 -1.72 13.00 0.54
C SER A 73 -2.13 14.06 1.57
N PHE A 74 -3.43 14.39 1.64
CA PHE A 74 -3.96 15.30 2.66
C PHE A 74 -3.98 14.67 4.08
N ALA A 75 -4.21 13.36 4.18
CA ALA A 75 -4.20 12.61 5.44
C ALA A 75 -2.80 12.49 6.07
N LEU A 76 -1.75 12.30 5.25
CA LEU A 76 -0.37 12.28 5.76
C LEU A 76 0.07 13.64 6.32
N GLY A 77 -0.39 14.75 5.73
CA GLY A 77 -0.11 16.10 6.23
C GLY A 77 -0.81 16.44 7.56
N THR A 78 -1.98 15.85 7.82
CA THR A 78 -2.75 16.08 9.06
C THR A 78 -2.25 15.24 10.24
N GLN A 79 -1.71 14.03 10.00
CA GLN A 79 -1.09 13.17 11.01
C GLN A 79 0.13 13.79 11.70
N ALA A 80 0.93 14.60 10.99
CA ALA A 80 2.05 15.32 11.59
C ALA A 80 1.59 16.29 12.71
N ARG A 81 0.37 16.81 12.59
CA ARG A 81 -0.24 17.73 13.54
C ARG A 81 -0.97 17.00 14.68
N GLU A 82 -1.56 15.83 14.40
CA GLU A 82 -2.28 15.01 15.39
C GLU A 82 -1.37 14.19 16.30
N ARG A 83 -0.15 13.83 15.87
CA ARG A 83 0.88 13.22 16.76
C ARG A 83 1.22 14.06 18.01
N MET A 84 0.90 15.35 18.01
CA MET A 84 1.08 16.22 19.19
C MET A 84 -0.08 16.17 20.20
N ARG A 85 -1.21 15.53 19.87
CA ARG A 85 -2.41 15.47 20.69
C ARG A 85 -2.84 14.03 20.92
N GLY A 86 -2.17 13.34 21.84
CA GLY A 86 -2.60 12.01 22.29
C GLY A 86 -4.04 12.04 22.81
N LEU A 87 -4.97 11.43 22.08
CA LEU A 87 -6.39 11.29 22.45
C LEU A 87 -6.87 9.85 22.18
N SER A 88 -7.79 9.43 23.05
CA SER A 88 -8.28 8.06 23.34
C SER A 88 -8.96 7.27 22.21
N SER A 89 -9.12 5.95 22.42
CA SER A 89 -9.72 4.93 21.52
C SER A 89 -11.10 5.21 20.91
N SER A 90 -11.89 6.17 21.42
CA SER A 90 -13.15 6.58 20.78
C SER A 90 -12.94 7.51 19.57
N ALA A 91 -11.79 8.21 19.50
CA ALA A 91 -11.41 8.98 18.32
C ALA A 91 -10.94 8.06 17.17
N ASP A 92 -10.46 6.87 17.52
CA ASP A 92 -9.91 5.87 16.58
C ASP A 92 -10.96 5.35 15.59
N ARG A 93 -12.23 5.26 16.00
CA ARG A 93 -13.33 4.78 15.13
C ARG A 93 -14.04 5.88 14.34
N ALA A 94 -13.84 7.16 14.70
CA ALA A 94 -14.46 8.27 13.99
C ALA A 94 -13.95 8.39 12.54
N ARG A 95 -12.65 8.15 12.34
CA ARG A 95 -12.01 8.23 11.01
C ARG A 95 -12.52 7.13 10.06
N PRO A 96 -12.48 5.83 10.41
CA PRO A 96 -13.06 4.77 9.58
C PRO A 96 -14.54 4.99 9.23
N ARG A 97 -15.37 5.44 10.18
CA ARG A 97 -16.78 5.78 9.92
C ARG A 97 -16.93 6.91 8.91
N SER A 98 -16.15 7.98 9.05
CA SER A 98 -16.19 9.12 8.13
C SER A 98 -15.78 8.74 6.71
N MET A 99 -14.81 7.82 6.57
CA MET A 99 -14.40 7.26 5.30
C MET A 99 -15.52 6.42 4.70
N MET A 100 -16.14 5.56 5.49
CA MET A 100 -17.24 4.71 5.03
C MET A 100 -18.46 5.53 4.59
N GLN A 101 -18.81 6.60 5.29
CA GLN A 101 -19.88 7.51 4.86
C GLN A 101 -19.56 8.25 3.56
N ARG A 102 -18.29 8.64 3.33
CA ARG A 102 -17.85 9.23 2.06
C ARG A 102 -17.93 8.23 0.92
N LEU A 103 -17.42 7.01 1.13
CA LEU A 103 -17.50 5.94 0.15
C LEU A 103 -18.96 5.60 -0.20
N ALA A 104 -19.85 5.49 0.80
CA ALA A 104 -21.27 5.24 0.54
C ALA A 104 -21.93 6.35 -0.28
N LYS A 105 -21.58 7.62 -0.05
CA LYS A 105 -22.04 8.76 -0.86
C LYS A 105 -21.54 8.68 -2.30
N GLN A 106 -20.27 8.33 -2.51
CA GLN A 106 -19.70 8.15 -3.85
C GLN A 106 -20.38 7.00 -4.58
N VAL A 107 -20.54 5.83 -3.95
CA VAL A 107 -21.28 4.70 -4.54
C VAL A 107 -22.69 5.11 -4.92
N SER A 108 -23.39 5.87 -4.06
CA SER A 108 -24.74 6.37 -4.37
C SER A 108 -24.78 7.32 -5.57
N ALA A 109 -23.69 8.05 -5.84
CA ALA A 109 -23.59 8.99 -6.96
C ALA A 109 -23.21 8.29 -8.26
N THR A 110 -22.29 7.32 -8.20
CA THR A 110 -21.73 6.63 -9.39
C THR A 110 -22.53 5.39 -9.79
N ALA A 111 -23.12 4.68 -8.83
CA ALA A 111 -23.86 3.44 -9.02
C ALA A 111 -25.10 3.39 -8.10
N PRO A 112 -26.12 4.25 -8.34
CA PRO A 112 -27.29 4.33 -7.46
C PRO A 112 -28.06 3.01 -7.36
N ASP A 113 -28.10 2.24 -8.44
CA ASP A 113 -28.81 0.95 -8.51
C ASP A 113 -28.23 -0.08 -7.55
N HIS A 114 -26.90 -0.11 -7.33
CA HIS A 114 -26.26 -1.05 -6.41
C HIS A 114 -26.72 -0.88 -4.96
N LEU A 115 -26.80 0.37 -4.48
CA LEU A 115 -27.24 0.63 -3.12
C LEU A 115 -28.76 0.36 -2.96
N GLU A 116 -29.53 0.69 -3.99
CA GLU A 116 -30.97 0.46 -3.98
C GLU A 116 -31.29 -1.04 -4.02
N GLU A 117 -30.54 -1.86 -4.74
CA GLU A 117 -30.63 -3.32 -4.70
C GLU A 117 -30.39 -3.88 -3.28
N LEU A 118 -29.34 -3.41 -2.59
CA LEU A 118 -29.09 -3.77 -1.19
C LEU A 118 -30.27 -3.37 -0.29
N ARG A 119 -30.83 -2.18 -0.49
CA ARG A 119 -31.96 -1.70 0.29
C ARG A 119 -33.23 -2.53 0.07
N GLN A 120 -33.50 -2.92 -1.18
CA GLN A 120 -34.68 -3.70 -1.56
C GLN A 120 -34.63 -5.14 -1.04
N ARG A 121 -33.43 -5.71 -0.81
CA ARG A 121 -33.28 -7.04 -0.20
C ARG A 121 -33.85 -7.12 1.22
N VAL A 122 -33.94 -6.00 1.94
CA VAL A 122 -34.51 -5.95 3.30
C VAL A 122 -35.55 -4.83 3.42
N PRO A 123 -36.79 -5.08 2.96
CA PRO A 123 -37.86 -4.09 3.04
C PRO A 123 -38.11 -3.67 4.49
N GLY A 124 -38.18 -2.36 4.74
CA GLY A 124 -38.49 -1.82 6.06
C GLY A 124 -37.33 -1.82 7.06
N ILE A 125 -36.08 -2.11 6.62
CA ILE A 125 -34.89 -2.06 7.49
C ILE A 125 -34.71 -0.72 8.23
N GLU A 126 -35.22 0.37 7.64
CA GLU A 126 -35.20 1.70 8.22
C GLU A 126 -36.06 1.85 9.48
N ALA A 127 -37.12 1.05 9.60
CA ALA A 127 -38.03 1.07 10.75
C ALA A 127 -37.52 0.23 11.93
N VAL A 128 -36.50 -0.61 11.75
CA VAL A 128 -35.95 -1.45 12.82
C VAL A 128 -35.17 -0.58 13.79
N GLU A 129 -35.68 -0.44 15.01
CA GLU A 129 -35.15 0.52 15.98
C GLU A 129 -33.98 -0.01 16.81
N GLU A 130 -33.95 -1.30 17.13
CA GLU A 130 -32.93 -1.91 17.99
C GLU A 130 -31.73 -2.43 17.18
N VAL A 131 -30.52 -2.28 17.74
CA VAL A 131 -29.26 -2.62 17.06
C VAL A 131 -29.16 -4.12 16.77
N ASP A 132 -29.52 -4.96 17.75
CA ASP A 132 -29.42 -6.41 17.59
C ASP A 132 -30.43 -6.93 16.56
N ASP A 133 -31.66 -6.42 16.58
CA ASP A 133 -32.69 -6.75 15.60
C ASP A 133 -32.30 -6.29 14.19
N LEU A 134 -31.67 -5.11 14.08
CA LEU A 134 -31.16 -4.58 12.81
C LEU A 134 -30.10 -5.52 12.22
N LEU A 135 -29.07 -5.86 12.98
CA LEU A 135 -28.00 -6.75 12.53
C LEU A 135 -28.49 -8.18 12.26
N ASN A 136 -29.41 -8.69 13.09
CA ASN A 136 -30.00 -10.01 12.88
C ASN A 136 -30.85 -10.06 11.62
N SER A 137 -31.61 -9.00 11.31
CA SER A 137 -32.35 -8.89 10.05
C SER A 137 -31.41 -8.93 8.85
N LEU A 138 -30.34 -8.12 8.84
CA LEU A 138 -29.35 -8.14 7.76
C LEU A 138 -28.72 -9.53 7.56
N ARG A 139 -28.37 -10.22 8.65
CA ARG A 139 -27.85 -11.60 8.61
C ARG A 139 -28.86 -12.60 8.06
N GLN A 140 -30.14 -12.49 8.44
CA GLN A 140 -31.21 -13.36 7.92
C GLN A 140 -31.38 -13.19 6.41
N HIS A 141 -31.16 -12.00 5.89
CA HIS A 141 -31.14 -11.69 4.45
C HIS A 141 -29.77 -11.97 3.78
N GLN A 142 -28.92 -12.75 4.44
CA GLN A 142 -27.62 -13.23 3.93
C GLN A 142 -26.65 -12.11 3.53
N PHE A 143 -26.71 -10.96 4.21
CA PHE A 143 -25.70 -9.93 4.04
C PHE A 143 -24.36 -10.41 4.62
N ASP A 144 -23.27 -10.09 3.94
CA ASP A 144 -21.94 -10.15 4.53
C ASP A 144 -21.58 -8.84 5.26
N ALA A 145 -20.48 -8.81 6.00
CA ALA A 145 -20.10 -7.63 6.79
C ALA A 145 -19.79 -6.41 5.91
N GLY A 146 -19.28 -6.61 4.70
CA GLY A 146 -19.05 -5.54 3.73
C GLY A 146 -20.34 -4.91 3.24
N GLU A 147 -21.30 -5.72 2.83
CA GLU A 147 -22.64 -5.28 2.42
C GLU A 147 -23.37 -4.55 3.56
N MET A 148 -23.27 -5.08 4.80
CA MET A 148 -23.83 -4.43 5.99
C MET A 148 -23.20 -3.07 6.24
N ALA A 149 -21.86 -2.97 6.19
CA ALA A 149 -21.14 -1.72 6.43
C ALA A 149 -21.53 -0.64 5.41
N LEU A 150 -21.63 -1.02 4.14
CA LEU A 150 -22.03 -0.12 3.06
C LEU A 150 -23.46 0.42 3.27
N LEU A 151 -24.42 -0.48 3.54
CA LEU A 151 -25.80 -0.11 3.75
C LEU A 151 -25.99 0.78 4.99
N LEU A 152 -25.36 0.41 6.12
CA LEU A 152 -25.42 1.20 7.36
C LEU A 152 -24.80 2.59 7.18
N ALA A 153 -23.68 2.70 6.47
CA ALA A 153 -23.05 3.97 6.18
C ALA A 153 -23.86 4.86 5.23
N ALA A 154 -24.54 4.26 4.24
CA ALA A 154 -25.46 4.99 3.39
C ALA A 154 -26.69 5.49 4.17
N MET A 155 -27.23 4.67 5.09
CA MET A 155 -28.30 5.07 5.99
C MET A 155 -27.87 6.24 6.88
N LEU A 156 -26.64 6.20 7.42
CA LEU A 156 -26.05 7.31 8.21
C LEU A 156 -25.89 8.61 7.41
N GLY A 157 -25.71 8.49 6.10
CA GLY A 157 -25.58 9.61 5.17
C GLY A 157 -26.89 10.35 4.88
N LYS A 158 -28.05 9.83 5.32
CA LYS A 158 -29.36 10.46 5.09
C LYS A 158 -29.58 11.69 5.97
N ASP A 159 -30.15 12.73 5.37
CA ASP A 159 -30.58 13.93 6.10
C ASP A 159 -31.78 13.65 7.01
N GLY A 160 -31.91 14.42 8.08
CA GLY A 160 -33.07 14.35 8.98
C GLY A 160 -33.07 13.21 10.02
N LEU A 161 -31.97 12.46 10.16
CA LEU A 161 -31.82 11.43 11.20
C LEU A 161 -31.90 12.02 12.61
N SER A 162 -32.71 11.39 13.47
CA SER A 162 -32.72 11.71 14.90
C SER A 162 -31.37 11.36 15.55
N PRO A 163 -30.93 12.09 16.60
CA PRO A 163 -29.68 11.80 17.29
C PRO A 163 -29.60 10.36 17.83
N THR A 164 -30.71 9.84 18.35
CA THR A 164 -30.81 8.47 18.85
C THR A 164 -30.61 7.45 17.72
N ARG A 165 -31.27 7.66 16.57
CA ARG A 165 -31.14 6.77 15.41
C ARG A 165 -29.71 6.80 14.85
N ARG A 166 -29.11 7.98 14.73
CA ARG A 166 -27.72 8.14 14.28
C ARG A 166 -26.76 7.36 15.17
N ARG A 167 -26.85 7.52 16.49
CA ARG A 167 -26.00 6.80 17.46
C ARG A 167 -26.14 5.27 17.34
N ARG A 168 -27.36 4.77 17.15
CA ARG A 168 -27.61 3.33 16.98
C ARG A 168 -27.03 2.79 15.67
N LEU A 169 -27.14 3.54 14.58
CA LEU A 169 -26.52 3.17 13.30
C LEU A 169 -24.99 3.22 13.37
N GLU A 170 -24.42 4.19 14.09
CA GLU A 170 -22.98 4.24 14.37
C GLU A 170 -22.52 3.01 15.18
N GLU A 171 -23.27 2.63 16.22
CA GLU A 171 -22.99 1.44 17.01
C GLU A 171 -23.11 0.15 16.19
N ALA A 172 -24.14 0.04 15.36
CA ALA A 172 -24.30 -1.10 14.45
C ALA A 172 -23.13 -1.19 13.46
N LEU A 173 -22.71 -0.06 12.89
CA LEU A 173 -21.58 0.02 11.97
C LEU A 173 -20.27 -0.39 12.67
N ASP A 174 -20.03 0.08 13.89
CA ASP A 174 -18.85 -0.32 14.67
C ASP A 174 -18.77 -1.83 14.88
N ARG A 175 -19.90 -2.46 15.25
CA ARG A 175 -19.97 -3.92 15.47
C ARG A 175 -19.73 -4.71 14.19
N VAL A 176 -20.16 -4.19 13.05
CA VAL A 176 -19.89 -4.82 11.74
C VAL A 176 -18.41 -4.69 11.37
N MET A 177 -17.82 -3.53 11.66
CA MET A 177 -16.40 -3.26 11.42
C MET A 177 -15.44 -3.98 12.37
N ASP A 178 -15.95 -4.67 13.39
CA ASP A 178 -15.16 -5.56 14.26
C ASP A 178 -14.87 -6.92 13.62
N ASP A 179 -15.54 -7.29 12.53
CA ASP A 179 -15.22 -8.51 11.76
C ASP A 179 -13.89 -8.34 11.01
N GLU A 180 -12.93 -9.26 11.17
CA GLU A 180 -11.56 -9.12 10.62
C GLU A 180 -11.51 -8.87 9.10
N ASP A 181 -12.48 -9.36 8.33
CA ASP A 181 -12.46 -9.28 6.87
C ASP A 181 -13.50 -8.31 6.29
N TRP A 182 -14.14 -7.47 7.11
CA TRP A 182 -15.24 -6.62 6.66
C TRP A 182 -14.83 -5.70 5.49
N ALA A 183 -13.61 -5.15 5.54
CA ALA A 183 -13.09 -4.26 4.50
C ALA A 183 -12.84 -5.02 3.20
N LEU A 184 -12.28 -6.24 3.28
CA LEU A 184 -12.09 -7.08 2.11
C LEU A 184 -13.45 -7.49 1.49
N GLN A 185 -14.44 -7.83 2.31
CA GLN A 185 -15.79 -8.16 1.85
C GLN A 185 -16.44 -6.96 1.14
N LEU A 186 -16.29 -5.75 1.70
CA LEU A 186 -16.79 -4.52 1.11
C LEU A 186 -16.22 -4.29 -0.31
N PHE A 187 -14.89 -4.27 -0.45
CA PHE A 187 -14.28 -4.01 -1.76
C PHE A 187 -14.46 -5.17 -2.73
N SER A 188 -14.62 -6.41 -2.23
CA SER A 188 -14.98 -7.55 -3.08
C SER A 188 -16.40 -7.41 -3.61
N HIS A 189 -17.35 -6.98 -2.78
CA HIS A 189 -18.72 -6.72 -3.20
C HIS A 189 -18.78 -5.58 -4.23
N LEU A 190 -18.04 -4.48 -4.02
CA LEU A 190 -18.01 -3.38 -4.97
C LEU A 190 -17.39 -3.76 -6.33
N GLU A 191 -16.40 -4.64 -6.35
CA GLU A 191 -15.73 -5.05 -7.59
C GLU A 191 -16.48 -6.20 -8.32
N PHE A 192 -17.00 -7.19 -7.60
CA PHE A 192 -17.50 -8.45 -8.17
C PHE A 192 -19.01 -8.70 -7.93
N GLY A 193 -19.68 -7.84 -7.16
CA GLY A 193 -21.07 -8.01 -6.76
C GLY A 193 -21.30 -9.27 -5.91
N ALA A 194 -22.56 -9.68 -5.79
CA ALA A 194 -22.99 -10.81 -4.94
C ALA A 194 -22.46 -12.20 -5.40
N VAL A 195 -22.03 -12.32 -6.66
CA VAL A 195 -21.65 -13.61 -7.30
C VAL A 195 -20.16 -13.96 -7.04
N GLY A 196 -19.34 -13.01 -6.58
CA GLY A 196 -17.88 -13.15 -6.45
C GLY A 196 -17.33 -13.99 -5.28
N LYS A 197 -18.16 -14.78 -4.58
CA LYS A 197 -17.76 -15.46 -3.33
C LYS A 197 -16.59 -16.46 -3.49
N SER A 198 -16.37 -17.03 -4.67
CA SER A 198 -15.26 -17.95 -4.93
C SER A 198 -13.89 -17.24 -4.97
N GLY A 199 -13.83 -16.01 -5.50
CA GLY A 199 -12.60 -15.21 -5.54
C GLY A 199 -12.17 -14.65 -4.17
N LEU A 200 -13.13 -14.53 -3.24
CA LEU A 200 -12.89 -13.98 -1.91
C LEU A 200 -12.00 -14.88 -1.05
N ALA A 201 -12.06 -16.21 -1.21
CA ALA A 201 -11.22 -17.13 -0.45
C ALA A 201 -9.72 -16.96 -0.79
N GLU A 202 -9.41 -16.80 -2.09
CA GLU A 202 -8.04 -16.53 -2.56
C GLU A 202 -7.54 -15.19 -2.03
N LEU A 203 -8.36 -14.14 -2.15
CA LEU A 203 -8.04 -12.81 -1.67
C LEU A 203 -7.85 -12.76 -0.15
N ARG A 204 -8.70 -13.44 0.62
CA ARG A 204 -8.61 -13.50 2.09
C ARG A 204 -7.27 -14.07 2.55
N ARG A 205 -6.80 -15.13 1.89
CA ARG A 205 -5.48 -15.71 2.20
C ARG A 205 -4.34 -14.70 1.96
N LEU A 206 -4.41 -13.95 0.87
CA LEU A 206 -3.40 -12.94 0.54
C LEU A 206 -3.48 -11.72 1.46
N TYR A 207 -4.68 -11.31 1.83
CA TYR A 207 -4.95 -10.23 2.77
C TYR A 207 -4.35 -10.50 4.14
N GLN A 208 -4.66 -11.67 4.73
CA GLN A 208 -4.07 -12.08 6.01
C GLN A 208 -2.53 -12.20 5.92
N ARG A 209 -2.01 -12.60 4.76
CA ARG A 209 -0.57 -12.73 4.56
C ARG A 209 0.14 -11.38 4.42
N ALA A 210 -0.46 -10.42 3.73
CA ALA A 210 0.02 -9.04 3.61
C ALA A 210 0.20 -8.41 5.00
N ALA A 211 -0.71 -8.69 5.93
CA ALA A 211 -0.61 -8.23 7.32
C ALA A 211 0.56 -8.87 8.11
N SER A 212 1.14 -9.99 7.65
CA SER A 212 2.05 -10.83 8.44
C SER A 212 3.54 -10.82 8.04
N ARG A 213 3.90 -10.57 6.77
CA ARG A 213 5.31 -10.71 6.29
C ARG A 213 5.71 -9.69 5.22
N GLN A 214 7.02 -9.38 5.14
CA GLN A 214 7.64 -8.75 3.97
C GLN A 214 7.85 -9.82 2.89
N SER A 215 7.33 -9.57 1.70
CA SER A 215 7.40 -10.50 0.56
C SER A 215 7.70 -9.68 -0.68
N GLY A 216 8.69 -10.07 -1.49
CA GLY A 216 9.13 -9.32 -2.67
C GLY A 216 8.15 -9.38 -3.86
N LEU A 217 8.45 -8.64 -4.93
CA LEU A 217 7.57 -8.51 -6.10
C LEU A 217 7.32 -9.86 -6.80
N VAL A 218 8.37 -10.66 -7.01
CA VAL A 218 8.27 -12.02 -7.60
C VAL A 218 7.33 -12.90 -6.78
N TYR A 219 7.39 -12.80 -5.45
CA TYR A 219 6.48 -13.56 -4.59
C TYR A 219 5.02 -13.18 -4.85
N TRP A 220 4.73 -11.87 -4.84
CA TRP A 220 3.36 -11.37 -5.03
C TRP A 220 2.85 -11.71 -6.43
N PHE A 221 3.64 -11.46 -7.47
CA PHE A 221 3.30 -11.88 -8.84
C PHE A 221 3.01 -13.38 -8.91
N GLY A 222 3.85 -14.22 -8.28
CA GLY A 222 3.64 -15.67 -8.21
C GLY A 222 2.32 -16.08 -7.57
N GLN A 223 1.76 -15.29 -6.64
CA GLN A 223 0.43 -15.53 -6.08
C GLN A 223 -0.69 -15.25 -7.09
N PHE A 224 -0.55 -14.18 -7.89
CA PHE A 224 -1.60 -13.74 -8.83
C PHE A 224 -1.51 -14.40 -10.21
N ARG A 225 -0.35 -14.95 -10.61
CA ARG A 225 -0.13 -15.39 -12.00
C ARG A 225 -1.12 -16.44 -12.50
N GLN A 226 -1.62 -17.32 -11.63
CA GLN A 226 -2.56 -18.40 -11.98
C GLN A 226 -4.03 -18.04 -11.71
N MET A 227 -4.32 -16.81 -11.26
CA MET A 227 -5.68 -16.40 -10.91
C MET A 227 -6.42 -15.84 -12.14
N ASP A 228 -7.66 -16.26 -12.32
CA ASP A 228 -8.59 -15.56 -13.21
C ASP A 228 -8.89 -14.16 -12.65
N ASP A 229 -9.13 -13.19 -13.55
CA ASP A 229 -9.39 -11.79 -13.21
C ASP A 229 -8.32 -11.17 -12.29
N ARG A 230 -7.06 -11.64 -12.39
CA ARG A 230 -5.95 -11.28 -11.49
C ARG A 230 -5.75 -9.78 -11.29
N GLN A 231 -5.89 -8.96 -12.33
CA GLN A 231 -5.77 -7.50 -12.22
C GLN A 231 -6.88 -6.91 -11.35
N ARG A 232 -8.14 -7.36 -11.52
CA ARG A 232 -9.28 -6.90 -10.72
C ARG A 232 -9.13 -7.34 -9.27
N LYS A 233 -8.77 -8.61 -9.04
CA LYS A 233 -8.48 -9.16 -7.71
C LYS A 233 -7.36 -8.38 -7.01
N LEU A 234 -6.26 -8.07 -7.71
CA LEU A 234 -5.15 -7.29 -7.17
C LEU A 234 -5.59 -5.86 -6.81
N LYS A 235 -6.38 -5.19 -7.66
CA LYS A 235 -6.96 -3.86 -7.36
C LYS A 235 -7.86 -3.91 -6.13
N THR A 236 -8.70 -4.93 -5.99
CA THR A 236 -9.54 -5.14 -4.78
C THR A 236 -8.69 -5.28 -3.53
N LEU A 237 -7.62 -6.09 -3.59
CA LEU A 237 -6.72 -6.28 -2.46
C LEU A 237 -6.04 -4.97 -2.05
N ILE A 238 -5.52 -4.21 -3.03
CA ILE A 238 -4.89 -2.91 -2.81
C ILE A 238 -5.87 -1.94 -2.15
N ARG A 239 -7.13 -1.85 -2.63
CA ARG A 239 -8.16 -0.97 -2.06
C ARG A 239 -8.48 -1.32 -0.61
N ALA A 240 -8.63 -2.62 -0.29
CA ALA A 240 -8.91 -3.07 1.06
C ALA A 240 -7.76 -2.75 2.03
N LEU A 241 -6.52 -3.06 1.65
CA LEU A 241 -5.32 -2.76 2.44
C LEU A 241 -5.10 -1.25 2.60
N ALA A 242 -5.32 -0.45 1.56
CA ALA A 242 -5.20 1.01 1.62
C ALA A 242 -6.27 1.64 2.52
N PHE A 243 -7.48 1.07 2.52
CA PHE A 243 -8.53 1.47 3.45
C PHE A 243 -8.12 1.19 4.90
N GLU A 244 -7.60 -0.01 5.19
CA GLU A 244 -7.08 -0.35 6.52
C GLU A 244 -5.94 0.56 6.96
N LEU A 245 -4.97 0.82 6.08
CA LEU A 245 -3.87 1.75 6.33
C LEU A 245 -4.38 3.15 6.67
N SER A 246 -5.45 3.58 6.00
CA SER A 246 -6.08 4.87 6.26
C SER A 246 -6.97 4.86 7.51
N ALA A 247 -7.46 3.70 7.92
CA ALA A 247 -8.30 3.53 9.10
C ALA A 247 -7.47 3.41 10.38
N GLN A 248 -6.30 2.77 10.32
CA GLN A 248 -5.37 2.57 11.43
C GLN A 248 -4.37 3.74 11.52
N GLY A 249 -3.78 3.92 12.70
CA GLY A 249 -2.65 4.82 12.91
C GLY A 249 -1.60 4.14 13.78
N GLY A 250 -0.42 3.84 13.26
CA GLY A 250 0.61 3.13 14.02
C GLY A 250 1.83 2.64 13.22
N ALA A 251 2.65 1.78 13.85
CA ALA A 251 3.85 1.21 13.22
C ALA A 251 3.52 0.09 12.19
N THR A 252 2.33 -0.49 12.27
CA THR A 252 1.74 -1.38 11.25
C THR A 252 1.63 -0.69 9.88
N ASP A 253 1.59 0.64 9.86
CA ASP A 253 1.39 1.46 8.67
C ASP A 253 2.56 1.33 7.67
N ILE A 254 3.81 1.24 8.15
CA ILE A 254 5.00 1.19 7.27
C ILE A 254 5.04 -0.13 6.49
N ARG A 255 4.77 -1.24 7.18
CA ARG A 255 4.78 -2.56 6.54
C ARG A 255 3.64 -2.70 5.55
N LEU A 256 2.45 -2.23 5.93
CA LEU A 256 1.28 -2.28 5.06
C LEU A 256 1.46 -1.38 3.84
N ALA A 257 2.04 -0.18 4.02
CA ALA A 257 2.40 0.70 2.92
C ALA A 257 3.39 0.05 1.95
N ALA A 258 4.46 -0.60 2.45
CA ALA A 258 5.40 -1.32 1.60
C ALA A 258 4.73 -2.42 0.77
N VAL A 259 3.86 -3.23 1.39
CA VAL A 259 3.10 -4.26 0.66
C VAL A 259 2.18 -3.63 -0.39
N ILE A 260 1.49 -2.52 -0.08
CA ILE A 260 0.66 -1.81 -1.05
C ILE A 260 1.52 -1.31 -2.23
N THR A 261 2.71 -0.77 -1.97
CA THR A 261 3.65 -0.35 -3.02
C THR A 261 4.07 -1.53 -3.89
N ASP A 262 4.43 -2.66 -3.28
CA ASP A 262 4.79 -3.88 -4.04
C ASP A 262 3.64 -4.38 -4.90
N LEU A 263 2.41 -4.42 -4.36
CA LEU A 263 1.22 -4.83 -5.09
C LEU A 263 0.89 -3.86 -6.25
N LYS A 264 1.08 -2.54 -6.04
CA LYS A 264 0.94 -1.54 -7.12
C LYS A 264 1.98 -1.75 -8.21
N ARG A 265 3.24 -2.00 -7.86
CA ARG A 265 4.30 -2.33 -8.82
C ARG A 265 3.92 -3.57 -9.62
N VAL A 266 3.53 -4.67 -8.96
CA VAL A 266 3.04 -5.89 -9.64
C VAL A 266 1.88 -5.57 -10.59
N LEU A 267 0.94 -4.71 -10.21
CA LEU A 267 -0.16 -4.30 -11.08
C LEU A 267 0.32 -3.61 -12.36
N GLN A 268 1.40 -2.82 -12.31
CA GLN A 268 2.01 -2.20 -13.50
C GLN A 268 2.54 -3.27 -14.46
N PHE A 269 3.21 -4.30 -13.95
CA PHE A 269 3.70 -5.41 -14.78
C PHE A 269 2.56 -6.22 -15.40
N LEU A 270 1.45 -6.42 -14.68
CA LEU A 270 0.26 -7.03 -15.27
C LEU A 270 -0.32 -6.15 -16.41
N GLY A 271 -0.16 -4.83 -16.36
CA GLY A 271 -0.49 -3.95 -17.47
C GLY A 271 0.34 -4.18 -18.75
N MET A 272 1.46 -4.90 -18.65
CA MET A 272 2.38 -5.18 -19.76
C MET A 272 2.28 -6.61 -20.31
N GLU A 273 1.26 -7.37 -19.91
CA GLU A 273 1.03 -8.77 -20.32
C GLU A 273 1.14 -8.95 -21.84
N ASP A 274 0.44 -8.13 -22.62
CA ASP A 274 0.46 -8.21 -24.09
C ASP A 274 1.84 -7.93 -24.70
N HIS A 275 2.66 -7.10 -24.06
CA HIS A 275 4.03 -6.84 -24.51
C HIS A 275 4.94 -8.03 -24.18
N CYS A 276 4.79 -8.58 -22.98
CA CYS A 276 5.56 -9.74 -22.52
C CYS A 276 5.23 -10.99 -23.35
N ASP A 277 3.95 -11.23 -23.65
CA ASP A 277 3.51 -12.31 -24.53
C ASP A 277 4.05 -12.17 -25.96
N ARG A 278 4.11 -10.95 -26.49
CA ARG A 278 4.71 -10.69 -27.81
C ARG A 278 6.21 -10.98 -27.81
N VAL A 279 6.92 -10.64 -26.73
CA VAL A 279 8.34 -10.96 -26.59
C VAL A 279 8.55 -12.46 -26.49
N ALA A 280 7.79 -13.17 -25.64
CA ALA A 280 7.87 -14.62 -25.50
C ALA A 280 7.63 -15.33 -26.85
N LYS A 281 6.58 -14.95 -27.59
CA LYS A 281 6.29 -15.47 -28.93
C LYS A 281 7.41 -15.20 -29.93
N ALA A 282 8.03 -14.02 -29.87
CA ALA A 282 9.09 -13.64 -30.78
C ALA A 282 10.44 -14.32 -30.48
N LEU A 283 10.65 -14.75 -29.24
CA LEU A 283 11.81 -15.57 -28.84
C LEU A 283 11.63 -17.03 -29.26
N ALA A 284 10.39 -17.51 -29.39
CA ALA A 284 10.04 -18.85 -29.85
C ALA A 284 10.76 -19.97 -29.06
N ILE A 285 10.92 -19.76 -27.77
CA ILE A 285 11.50 -20.74 -26.83
C ILE A 285 10.38 -21.62 -26.28
N PRO A 286 10.51 -22.96 -26.31
CA PRO A 286 9.54 -23.85 -25.68
C PRO A 286 9.32 -23.50 -24.21
N GLU A 287 8.07 -23.53 -23.74
CA GLU A 287 7.69 -23.28 -22.33
C GLU A 287 7.91 -21.83 -21.82
N LEU A 288 8.44 -20.93 -22.65
CA LEU A 288 8.53 -19.50 -22.34
C LEU A 288 7.20 -18.81 -22.69
N ASP A 289 6.46 -18.38 -21.66
CA ASP A 289 5.25 -17.57 -21.79
C ASP A 289 5.46 -16.13 -21.32
N GLY A 290 4.47 -15.25 -21.51
CA GLY A 290 4.56 -13.87 -21.03
C GLY A 290 4.68 -13.77 -19.51
N ASN A 291 4.11 -14.71 -18.74
CA ASN A 291 4.26 -14.72 -17.29
C ASN A 291 5.71 -14.94 -16.88
N ARG A 292 6.42 -15.83 -17.59
CA ARG A 292 7.83 -16.06 -17.34
C ARG A 292 8.65 -14.81 -17.68
N ILE A 293 8.35 -14.13 -18.79
CA ILE A 293 8.99 -12.84 -19.11
C ILE A 293 8.73 -11.78 -18.03
N ILE A 294 7.52 -11.69 -17.48
CA ILE A 294 7.22 -10.78 -16.36
C ILE A 294 8.06 -11.16 -15.12
N GLU A 295 8.15 -12.45 -14.79
CA GLU A 295 8.97 -12.93 -13.68
C GLU A 295 10.44 -12.54 -13.86
N GLU A 296 10.98 -12.66 -15.06
CA GLU A 296 12.35 -12.21 -15.40
C GLU A 296 12.53 -10.70 -15.20
N LEU A 297 11.60 -9.88 -15.67
CA LEU A 297 11.65 -8.43 -15.46
C LEU A 297 11.59 -8.06 -13.96
N LEU A 298 10.75 -8.75 -13.19
CA LEU A 298 10.64 -8.54 -11.75
C LEU A 298 11.90 -8.98 -11.00
N GLU A 299 12.59 -10.02 -11.46
CA GLU A 299 13.89 -10.44 -10.91
C GLU A 299 14.96 -9.38 -11.19
N ILE A 300 15.01 -8.83 -12.41
CA ILE A 300 15.94 -7.75 -12.79
C ILE A 300 15.71 -6.51 -11.92
N ILE A 301 14.45 -6.09 -11.75
CA ILE A 301 14.09 -4.85 -11.06
C ILE A 301 14.26 -4.92 -9.55
N GLN A 302 14.21 -6.11 -8.96
CA GLN A 302 14.50 -6.30 -7.53
C GLN A 302 15.99 -6.40 -7.23
N GLN A 303 16.87 -6.46 -8.25
CA GLN A 303 18.30 -6.43 -7.98
C GLN A 303 18.75 -5.02 -7.62
N SER A 304 19.47 -4.90 -6.49
CA SER A 304 20.13 -3.65 -6.12
C SER A 304 21.23 -3.25 -7.09
N TRP A 305 21.80 -4.22 -7.82
CA TRP A 305 22.86 -3.98 -8.80
C TRP A 305 22.71 -4.95 -9.96
N VAL A 306 22.65 -4.42 -11.18
CA VAL A 306 22.56 -5.20 -12.41
C VAL A 306 23.82 -4.95 -13.23
N TYR A 307 24.50 -6.03 -13.62
CA TYR A 307 25.71 -6.00 -14.45
C TYR A 307 25.59 -6.98 -15.62
N PRO A 308 26.38 -6.81 -16.69
CA PRO A 308 26.32 -7.69 -17.87
C PRO A 308 26.47 -9.17 -17.56
N ASP A 309 27.45 -9.56 -16.73
CA ASP A 309 27.70 -10.96 -16.36
C ASP A 309 26.50 -11.60 -15.63
N TRP A 310 25.78 -10.79 -14.83
CA TRP A 310 24.57 -11.24 -14.15
C TRP A 310 23.42 -11.45 -15.14
N LEU A 311 23.25 -10.53 -16.10
CA LEU A 311 22.27 -10.67 -17.20
C LEU A 311 22.59 -11.88 -18.09
N SER A 312 23.88 -12.13 -18.34
CA SER A 312 24.35 -13.30 -19.08
C SER A 312 24.00 -14.61 -18.37
N SER A 313 24.31 -14.70 -17.07
CA SER A 313 23.96 -15.86 -16.24
C SER A 313 22.45 -16.12 -16.20
N ARG A 314 21.66 -15.04 -16.19
CA ARG A 314 20.19 -15.06 -16.24
C ARG A 314 19.67 -15.57 -17.59
N ALA A 315 20.28 -15.14 -18.69
CA ALA A 315 19.95 -15.59 -20.04
C ALA A 315 20.30 -17.07 -20.21
N ASP A 316 21.47 -17.51 -19.74
CA ASP A 316 21.91 -18.91 -19.81
C ASP A 316 20.98 -19.88 -19.06
N ALA A 317 20.43 -19.44 -17.93
CA ALA A 317 19.47 -20.24 -17.18
C ALA A 317 18.10 -20.36 -17.87
N LEU A 318 17.74 -19.40 -18.73
CA LEU A 318 16.44 -19.31 -19.37
C LEU A 318 16.44 -19.86 -20.79
N MET A 319 17.55 -19.72 -21.50
CA MET A 319 17.63 -19.93 -22.94
C MET A 319 18.48 -21.15 -23.30
N PRO A 320 17.97 -22.06 -24.14
CA PRO A 320 18.80 -23.08 -24.78
C PRO A 320 19.90 -22.45 -25.64
N GLU A 321 21.02 -23.17 -25.83
CA GLU A 321 22.19 -22.68 -26.58
C GLU A 321 21.87 -22.34 -28.04
N GLU A 322 20.82 -22.94 -28.62
CA GLU A 322 20.43 -22.72 -30.01
C GLU A 322 19.68 -21.40 -30.26
N HIS A 323 19.29 -20.68 -29.19
CA HIS A 323 18.51 -19.45 -29.28
C HIS A 323 19.38 -18.20 -29.18
N SER A 324 19.01 -17.15 -29.93
CA SER A 324 19.78 -15.91 -29.99
C SER A 324 19.72 -15.14 -28.67
N ARG A 325 20.79 -15.23 -27.87
CA ARG A 325 21.01 -14.41 -26.66
C ARG A 325 20.94 -12.91 -26.96
N HIS A 326 21.47 -12.49 -28.11
CA HIS A 326 21.38 -11.10 -28.56
C HIS A 326 19.92 -10.66 -28.78
N GLY A 327 19.09 -11.52 -29.38
CA GLY A 327 17.65 -11.29 -29.54
C GLY A 327 16.90 -11.14 -28.22
N TYR A 328 17.27 -11.93 -27.21
CA TYR A 328 16.74 -11.83 -25.85
C TYR A 328 17.15 -10.53 -25.16
N ALA A 329 18.45 -10.24 -25.11
CA ALA A 329 18.99 -9.04 -24.47
C ALA A 329 18.35 -7.76 -25.04
N ARG A 330 18.24 -7.68 -26.37
CA ARG A 330 17.59 -6.55 -27.05
C ARG A 330 16.13 -6.40 -26.63
N ARG A 331 15.34 -7.48 -26.67
CA ARG A 331 13.90 -7.41 -26.37
C ARG A 331 13.62 -7.10 -24.90
N MET A 332 14.41 -7.66 -23.99
CA MET A 332 14.32 -7.36 -22.57
C MET A 332 14.68 -5.90 -22.29
N GLY A 333 15.74 -5.38 -22.91
CA GLY A 333 16.08 -3.96 -22.83
C GLY A 333 14.95 -3.04 -23.35
N GLU A 334 14.29 -3.41 -24.45
CA GLU A 334 13.12 -2.67 -24.94
C GLU A 334 11.93 -2.72 -23.96
N LEU A 335 11.69 -3.87 -23.30
CA LEU A 335 10.67 -3.95 -22.25
C LEU A 335 10.99 -3.03 -21.07
N VAL A 336 12.26 -2.95 -20.65
CA VAL A 336 12.69 -2.03 -19.58
C VAL A 336 12.42 -0.57 -19.93
N LYS A 337 12.58 -0.18 -21.20
CA LYS A 337 12.25 1.18 -21.67
C LYS A 337 10.76 1.49 -21.58
N LEU A 338 9.91 0.49 -21.73
CA LEU A 338 8.44 0.65 -21.70
C LEU A 338 7.85 0.68 -20.29
N LEU A 339 8.61 0.26 -19.28
CA LEU A 339 8.14 0.25 -17.90
C LEU A 339 7.89 1.69 -17.40
N PRO A 340 6.84 1.95 -16.60
CA PRO A 340 6.67 3.21 -15.88
C PRO A 340 7.79 3.46 -14.86
N ASP A 341 8.07 4.73 -14.53
CA ASP A 341 9.11 5.10 -13.55
C ASP A 341 8.85 4.50 -12.16
N ASP A 342 7.58 4.42 -11.73
CA ASP A 342 7.14 3.76 -10.50
C ASP A 342 7.57 2.28 -10.36
N CYS A 343 8.00 1.63 -11.45
CA CYS A 343 8.50 0.26 -11.38
C CYS A 343 9.91 0.18 -10.78
N PHE A 344 10.67 1.27 -10.77
CA PHE A 344 12.06 1.33 -10.35
C PHE A 344 12.18 1.79 -8.88
N GLU A 345 13.27 1.40 -8.22
CA GLU A 345 13.53 1.77 -6.82
C GLU A 345 14.00 3.22 -6.68
N ASP A 346 14.72 3.71 -7.68
CA ASP A 346 15.20 5.09 -7.77
C ASP A 346 15.28 5.55 -9.24
N ILE A 347 15.54 6.85 -9.41
CA ILE A 347 15.56 7.54 -10.71
C ILE A 347 16.70 7.00 -11.62
N ASP A 348 17.79 6.52 -11.04
CA ASP A 348 18.99 6.09 -11.77
C ASP A 348 18.96 4.58 -12.09
N GLN A 349 18.11 3.80 -11.42
CA GLN A 349 18.05 2.34 -11.56
C GLN A 349 17.70 1.94 -13.00
N ARG A 350 16.75 2.64 -13.63
CA ARG A 350 16.39 2.39 -15.04
C ARG A 350 17.61 2.56 -15.94
N GLU A 351 18.33 3.66 -15.80
CA GLU A 351 19.51 3.95 -16.62
C GLU A 351 20.61 2.90 -16.40
N THR A 352 20.82 2.50 -15.15
CA THR A 352 21.78 1.46 -14.76
C THR A 352 21.43 0.11 -15.40
N ILE A 353 20.16 -0.30 -15.35
CA ILE A 353 19.70 -1.56 -15.97
C ILE A 353 19.86 -1.48 -17.50
N LEU A 354 19.50 -0.36 -18.12
CA LEU A 354 19.63 -0.18 -19.57
C LEU A 354 21.10 -0.17 -20.01
N ALA A 355 21.99 0.46 -19.26
CA ALA A 355 23.43 0.44 -19.52
C ALA A 355 23.97 -1.00 -19.44
N ALA A 356 23.59 -1.78 -18.41
CA ALA A 356 23.97 -3.18 -18.31
C ALA A 356 23.47 -4.03 -19.49
N PHE A 357 22.25 -3.77 -20.00
CA PHE A 357 21.75 -4.44 -21.21
C PHE A 357 22.51 -4.04 -22.48
N LEU A 358 22.96 -2.79 -22.59
CA LEU A 358 23.76 -2.32 -23.72
C LEU A 358 25.15 -2.97 -23.71
N GLU A 359 25.85 -2.92 -22.58
CA GLU A 359 27.15 -3.58 -22.40
C GLU A 359 27.05 -5.09 -22.65
N TYR A 360 25.98 -5.75 -22.18
CA TYR A 360 25.76 -7.16 -22.46
C TYR A 360 25.53 -7.44 -23.95
N GLN A 361 24.83 -6.57 -24.67
CA GLN A 361 24.66 -6.70 -26.12
C GLN A 361 25.98 -6.52 -26.88
N GLU A 362 26.83 -5.59 -26.44
CA GLU A 362 28.17 -5.38 -27.01
C GLU A 362 29.05 -6.62 -26.81
N GLN A 363 29.07 -7.20 -25.61
CA GLN A 363 29.79 -8.44 -25.32
C GLN A 363 29.36 -9.58 -26.25
N LEU A 364 28.05 -9.75 -26.46
CA LEU A 364 27.53 -10.78 -27.37
C LEU A 364 27.90 -10.51 -28.83
N ALA A 365 27.97 -9.26 -29.25
CA ALA A 365 28.36 -8.88 -30.61
C ALA A 365 29.86 -9.09 -30.88
N ASP A 366 30.70 -9.04 -29.84
CA ASP A 366 32.14 -9.33 -29.92
C ASP A 366 32.44 -10.85 -29.91
N GLU A 367 31.49 -11.68 -29.46
CA GLU A 367 31.58 -13.15 -29.41
C GLU A 367 31.07 -13.86 -30.68
N GLU A 368 30.19 -13.21 -31.46
CA GLU A 368 29.69 -13.66 -32.78
C GLU A 368 30.66 -13.35 -33.94
#